data_AF-X1S071-F1
#
_entry.id   AF-X1S071-F1
#
_cell.length_a   1.000
_cell.length_b   1.000
_cell.length_c   1.000
_cell.angle_alpha   90.00
_cell.angle_beta   90.00
_cell.angle_gamma   90.00
#
_symmetry.space_group_name_H-M   'P 1'
#
loop_
_entity.id
_entity.type
_entity.pdbx_description
1 polymer ?
#
loop_
_entity_poly.entity_id
_entity_poly.type
_entity_poly.pdbx_seq_one_letter_code
_entity_poly.pdbx_strand_id
1 'polypeptide(L)'
;MAAEELDRGTVLKVAAEIPTLKPGWLIIEGGEPLLRSELLFEVAEIMHKNKIRVYLISNGMLLDEEIARRFAELDVNLMISI
;
A
#
# COMPACT_ATOMS: atom_id res chain seq x y z
N MET A 1 -5.70 9.77 -14.28
CA MET A 1 -6.38 8.80 -13.39
C MET A 1 -7.65 8.38 -14.11
N ALA A 2 -7.99 7.09 -14.10
CA ALA A 2 -9.26 6.65 -14.67
C ALA A 2 -10.41 7.30 -13.89
N ALA A 3 -11.50 7.67 -14.57
CA ALA A 3 -12.61 8.39 -13.97
C ALA A 3 -13.31 7.63 -12.81
N GLU A 4 -13.03 6.33 -12.69
CA GLU A 4 -13.62 5.41 -11.71
C GLU A 4 -12.74 5.16 -10.48
N GLU A 5 -11.50 5.67 -10.45
CA GLU A 5 -10.62 5.49 -9.29
C GLU A 5 -11.01 6.41 -8.12
N LEU A 6 -10.92 5.87 -6.90
CA LEU A 6 -11.12 6.67 -5.69
C LEU A 6 -10.07 7.78 -5.60
N ASP A 7 -10.54 8.98 -5.26
CA ASP A 7 -9.67 10.11 -4.99
C ASP A 7 -8.81 9.84 -3.74
N ARG A 8 -7.69 10.57 -3.66
CA ARG A 8 -6.73 10.42 -2.57
C ARG A 8 -7.36 10.60 -1.18
N GLY A 9 -8.26 11.58 -1.02
CA GLY A 9 -8.90 11.88 0.26
C GLY A 9 -9.78 10.72 0.73
N THR A 10 -10.57 10.15 -0.18
CA THR A 10 -11.39 8.97 0.13
C THR A 10 -10.54 7.77 0.52
N VAL A 11 -9.46 7.48 -0.21
CA VAL A 11 -8.56 6.36 0.13
C VAL A 11 -7.93 6.54 1.52
N LEU A 12 -7.42 7.73 1.84
CA LEU A 12 -6.79 8.00 3.13
C LEU A 12 -7.79 7.96 4.29
N LYS A 13 -9.04 8.41 4.05
CA LYS A 13 -10.12 8.27 5.02
C LYS A 13 -10.38 6.80 5.35
N VAL A 14 -10.54 5.96 4.33
CA VAL A 14 -10.73 4.51 4.52
C VAL A 14 -9.53 3.89 5.23
N ALA A 15 -8.30 4.25 4.82
CA ALA A 15 -7.09 3.76 5.46
C ALA A 15 -7.02 4.11 6.95
N ALA A 16 -7.50 5.30 7.36
CA ALA A 16 -7.57 5.69 8.76
C ALA A 16 -8.65 4.94 9.56
N GLU A 17 -9.70 4.45 8.89
CA GLU A 17 -10.78 3.66 9.51
C GLU A 17 -10.39 2.19 9.71
N ILE A 18 -9.56 1.61 8.83
CA ILE A 18 -9.14 0.19 8.89
C ILE A 18 -8.60 -0.23 10.27
N PRO A 19 -7.69 0.50 10.93
CA PRO A 19 -7.15 0.11 12.23
C PRO A 19 -8.19 -0.05 13.34
N THR A 20 -9.35 0.62 13.22
CA THR A 20 -10.44 0.50 14.21
C THR A 20 -11.02 -0.92 14.26
N LEU A 21 -10.88 -1.67 13.17
CA LEU A 21 -11.30 -3.06 13.04
C LEU A 21 -10.26 -4.05 13.57
N LYS A 22 -9.05 -3.58 13.91
CA LYS A 22 -7.91 -4.37 14.41
C LYS A 22 -7.57 -5.60 13.53
N PRO A 23 -7.39 -5.43 12.20
CA PRO A 23 -6.96 -6.54 11.37
C PRO A 23 -5.51 -6.95 11.69
N GLY A 24 -5.17 -8.21 11.44
CA GLY A 24 -3.78 -8.68 11.55
C GLY A 24 -2.91 -8.25 10.37
N TRP A 25 -3.52 -8.03 9.20
CA TRP A 25 -2.85 -7.62 7.97
C TRP A 25 -3.79 -6.90 7.02
N LEU A 26 -3.21 -6.15 6.09
CA LEU A 26 -3.83 -5.55 4.92
C LEU A 26 -3.10 -6.05 3.67
N ILE A 27 -3.83 -6.44 2.63
CA ILE A 27 -3.26 -6.73 1.32
C ILE A 27 -3.67 -5.58 0.38
N ILE A 28 -2.70 -5.03 -0.35
CA ILE A 28 -2.91 -4.00 -1.37
C ILE A 28 -2.62 -4.61 -2.73
N GLU A 29 -3.62 -4.58 -3.60
CA GLU A 29 -3.56 -5.09 -4.98
C GLU A 29 -4.28 -4.11 -5.94
N GLY A 30 -4.55 -4.58 -7.16
CA GLY A 30 -5.25 -3.85 -8.20
C GLY A 30 -4.71 -4.28 -9.57
N GLY A 31 -4.65 -3.34 -10.51
CA GLY A 31 -3.91 -3.55 -11.76
C GLY A 31 -2.40 -3.49 -11.53
N GLU A 32 -1.89 -2.35 -11.08
CA GLU A 32 -0.50 -2.18 -10.61
C GLU A 32 -0.46 -1.09 -9.53
N PRO A 33 -0.28 -1.44 -8.24
CA PRO A 33 -0.31 -0.46 -7.15
C PRO A 33 0.81 0.58 -7.20
N LEU A 34 1.98 0.25 -7.77
CA LEU A 34 3.12 1.18 -7.86
C LEU A 34 2.84 2.39 -8.76
N LEU A 35 1.79 2.37 -9.60
CA LEU A 35 1.33 3.54 -10.35
C LEU A 35 0.85 4.69 -9.44
N ARG A 36 0.50 4.38 -8.18
CA ARG A 36 0.13 5.36 -7.14
C ARG A 36 1.04 5.23 -5.92
N SER A 37 2.35 5.05 -6.15
CA SER A 37 3.37 4.80 -5.12
C SER A 37 3.27 5.74 -3.91
N GLU A 38 3.13 7.06 -4.11
CA GLU A 38 3.01 7.99 -2.99
C GLU A 38 1.80 7.71 -2.09
N LEU A 39 0.62 7.47 -2.70
CA LEU A 39 -0.57 7.11 -1.92
C LEU A 39 -0.42 5.74 -1.25
N LEU A 40 0.19 4.79 -1.94
CA LEU A 40 0.50 3.47 -1.37
C LEU A 40 1.38 3.60 -0.12
N PHE A 41 2.42 4.43 -0.17
CA PHE A 41 3.28 4.66 0.99
C PHE A 41 2.55 5.34 2.14
N GLU A 42 1.67 6.31 1.87
CA GLU A 42 0.85 6.92 2.92
C GLU A 42 -0.08 5.90 3.61
N VAL A 43 -0.70 5.01 2.84
CA VAL A 43 -1.52 3.92 3.40
C VAL A 43 -0.64 2.98 4.22
N ALA A 44 0.53 2.60 3.70
CA ALA A 44 1.47 1.73 4.40
C ALA A 44 1.97 2.35 5.71
N GLU A 45 2.25 3.65 5.74
CA GLU A 45 2.62 4.39 6.96
C GLU A 45 1.51 4.35 8.02
N ILE A 46 0.24 4.51 7.62
CA ILE A 46 -0.89 4.40 8.55
C ILE A 46 -0.96 3.00 9.13
N MET A 47 -0.82 1.96 8.30
CA MET A 47 -0.83 0.57 8.77
C MET A 47 0.34 0.25 9.68
N HIS A 48 1.55 0.68 9.31
CA HIS A 48 2.78 0.48 10.07
C HIS A 48 2.68 1.09 11.48
N LYS A 49 2.19 2.35 11.58
CA LYS A 49 1.95 3.03 12.88
C LYS A 49 0.96 2.26 13.77
N ASN A 50 0.01 1.55 13.16
CA ASN A 50 -0.99 0.75 13.86
C ASN A 50 -0.59 -0.73 14.03
N LYS A 51 0.66 -1.10 13.70
CA LYS A 51 1.19 -2.48 13.79
C LYS A 51 0.41 -3.50 12.95
N ILE A 52 -0.14 -3.05 11.82
CA ILE A 52 -0.83 -3.90 10.86
C ILE A 52 0.16 -4.25 9.75
N ARG A 53 0.33 -5.55 9.47
CA ARG A 53 1.25 -5.99 8.41
C ARG A 53 0.67 -5.63 7.05
N VAL A 54 1.49 -5.05 6.19
CA VAL A 54 1.09 -4.74 4.81
C VAL A 54 1.70 -5.79 3.89
N TYR A 55 0.87 -6.38 3.05
CA TYR A 55 1.27 -7.18 1.91
C TYR A 55 0.93 -6.42 0.64
N LEU A 56 1.85 -6.40 -0.30
CA LEU A 56 1.69 -5.74 -1.58
C LEU A 56 1.85 -6.75 -2.69
N ILE A 57 0.88 -6.86 -3.59
CA ILE A 57 1.03 -7.66 -4.81
C ILE A 57 1.25 -6.73 -6.00
N SER A 58 2.36 -6.92 -6.71
CA SER A 58 2.78 -6.10 -7.85
C SER A 58 3.34 -6.98 -8.97
N ASN A 59 3.29 -6.49 -10.21
CA ASN A 59 4.01 -7.12 -11.33
C ASN A 59 5.53 -6.85 -11.28
N GLY A 60 5.99 -5.96 -10.38
CA GLY A 60 7.40 -5.67 -10.14
C GLY A 60 8.09 -4.81 -11.21
N MET A 61 7.40 -4.41 -12.30
CA MET A 61 8.00 -3.66 -13.40
C MET A 61 8.44 -2.24 -13.01
N LEU A 62 7.78 -1.66 -11.99
CA LEU A 62 8.08 -0.33 -11.45
C LEU A 62 8.91 -0.39 -10.16
N LEU A 63 9.34 -1.58 -9.74
CA LEU A 63 10.16 -1.71 -8.55
C LEU A 63 11.59 -1.25 -8.84
N ASP A 64 12.10 -0.34 -8.01
CA ASP A 64 13.49 0.08 -8.00
C ASP A 64 14.09 0.02 -6.59
N GLU A 65 15.36 0.38 -6.45
CA GLU A 65 16.09 0.35 -5.18
C GLU A 65 15.49 1.33 -4.15
N GLU A 66 14.99 2.49 -4.58
CA GLU A 66 14.40 3.48 -3.69
C GLU A 66 13.08 2.99 -3.11
N ILE A 67 12.21 2.44 -3.95
CA ILE A 67 10.93 1.86 -3.57
C ILE A 67 11.15 0.65 -2.65
N ALA A 68 12.09 -0.23 -3.01
CA ALA A 68 12.44 -1.40 -2.19
C ALA A 68 12.93 -0.98 -0.80
N ARG A 69 13.77 0.06 -0.71
CA ARG A 69 14.23 0.62 0.57
C ARG A 69 13.05 1.16 1.39
N ARG A 70 12.14 1.94 0.79
CA ARG A 70 10.95 2.46 1.49
C ARG A 70 10.04 1.34 1.98
N PHE A 71 9.87 0.27 1.21
CA PHE A 71 9.11 -0.90 1.65
C PHE A 71 9.76 -1.60 2.85
N ALA A 72 11.08 -1.74 2.86
CA ALA A 72 11.79 -2.30 4.00
C ALA A 72 11.65 -1.43 5.26
N GLU A 73 11.73 -0.10 5.13
CA GLU A 73 11.52 0.83 6.25
C GLU A 73 10.12 0.74 6.86
N LEU A 74 9.10 0.44 6.05
CA LEU A 74 7.70 0.34 6.45
C LEU A 74 7.25 -1.10 6.78
N ASP A 75 8.14 -2.09 6.75
CA ASP A 75 7.83 -3.51 6.94
C ASP A 75 6.74 -4.03 5.98
N VAL A 76 6.81 -3.61 4.71
CA VAL A 76 5.91 -4.05 3.64
C VAL A 76 6.43 -5.36 3.05
N ASN A 77 5.56 -6.37 3.04
CA ASN A 77 5.85 -7.68 2.44
C ASN A 77 5.45 -7.65 0.95
N LEU A 78 6.44 -7.56 0.07
CA LEU A 78 6.23 -7.55 -1.38
C LEU A 78 6.08 -8.97 -1.93
N MET A 79 5.01 -9.22 -2.68
CA MET A 79 4.77 -10.40 -3.49
C MET A 79 4.83 -10.00 -4.97
N ILE A 80 5.66 -10.68 -5.76
CA ILE A 80 5.82 -10.41 -7.19
C ILE A 80 5.10 -11.49 -7.99
N SER A 81 4.20 -11.07 -8.89
CA SER A 81 3.50 -11.95 -9.82
C SER A 81 4.40 -12.28 -11.00
N ILE A 82 4.87 -13.53 -11.08
CA ILE A 82 5.76 -14.06 -12.13
C ILE A 82 5.07 -15.06 -13.04
#